data_AF-A0A1H9MGV6-F1
#
_entry.id   AF-A0A1H9MGV6-F1
#
_cell.length_a   1.000
_cell.length_b   1.000
_cell.length_c   1.000
_cell.angle_alpha   90.00
_cell.angle_beta   90.00
_cell.angle_gamma   90.00
#
_symmetry.space_group_name_H-M   'P 1'
#
loop_
_entity.id
_entity.type
_entity.pdbx_description
1 polymer ?
#
loop_
_entity_poly.entity_id
_entity_poly.type
_entity_poly.pdbx_seq_one_letter_code
_entity_poly.pdbx_strand_id
1 'polypeptide(L)'
;MSGFRRPASPPEPVSRAEHAAFAALVAESLPAVRASAAAWRTGLTALVTLITAAIVLQGRRATADLTPSWLLAVTVLIGGGLACCAAGLWRVLAAEAGSRTTTLTLADIHARHGSVAAYQAALAVKAGKQLRQARALVAVALCLLFAGTVATWWAPPAPRLLKVTHGNTTTCGPLQSADGGRVRITLPGTNVFSDIEFTDVTGIAVVTSC
;
A
#
# COMPACT_ATOMS: atom_id res chain seq x y z
N MET A 1 -37.40 34.26 -3.52
CA MET A 1 -36.61 35.26 -2.76
C MET A 1 -36.61 34.85 -1.29
N SER A 2 -35.58 34.15 -0.82
CA SER A 2 -35.48 33.68 0.57
C SER A 2 -34.78 34.74 1.43
N GLY A 3 -35.54 35.37 2.34
CA GLY A 3 -35.09 36.47 3.19
C GLY A 3 -34.08 36.03 4.26
N PHE A 4 -32.99 36.81 4.38
CA PHE A 4 -31.97 36.66 5.40
C PHE A 4 -32.53 37.06 6.78
N ARG A 5 -32.77 36.09 7.67
CA ARG A 5 -33.25 36.33 9.03
C ARG A 5 -32.05 36.57 9.95
N ARG A 6 -31.87 37.80 10.46
CA ARG A 6 -30.80 38.12 11.43
C ARG A 6 -31.05 37.41 12.76
N PRO A 7 -30.00 36.85 13.41
CA PRO A 7 -30.13 36.24 14.74
C PRO A 7 -30.53 37.27 15.79
N ALA A 8 -31.38 36.86 16.74
CA ALA A 8 -32.07 37.73 17.71
C ALA A 8 -31.18 38.24 18.85
N SER A 9 -29.93 37.79 18.97
CA SER A 9 -28.99 38.27 19.98
C SER A 9 -27.54 38.06 19.51
N PRO A 10 -26.58 38.91 19.96
CA PRO A 10 -25.16 38.65 19.72
C PRO A 10 -24.76 37.34 20.40
N PRO A 11 -23.83 36.56 19.80
CA PRO A 11 -23.27 35.39 20.49
C PRO A 11 -22.63 35.85 21.80
N GLU A 12 -23.00 35.20 22.89
CA GLU A 12 -22.49 35.47 24.23
C GLU A 12 -20.96 35.28 24.25
N PRO A 13 -20.18 36.21 24.84
CA PRO A 13 -18.73 36.09 24.86
C PRO A 13 -18.31 34.88 25.69
N VAL A 14 -17.68 33.90 25.05
CA VAL A 14 -17.13 32.69 25.67
C VAL A 14 -16.31 33.07 26.91
N SER A 15 -16.59 32.42 28.03
CA SER A 15 -16.03 32.82 29.32
C SER A 15 -14.53 32.50 29.39
N ARG A 16 -13.75 33.31 30.14
CA ARG A 16 -12.33 33.00 30.40
C ARG A 16 -12.12 31.63 31.06
N ALA A 17 -13.12 31.15 31.81
CA ALA A 17 -13.10 29.82 32.43
C ALA A 17 -13.20 28.69 31.39
N GLU A 18 -14.05 28.83 30.38
CA GLU A 18 -14.12 27.89 29.25
C GLU A 18 -12.82 27.91 28.42
N HIS A 19 -12.16 29.06 28.29
CA HIS A 19 -10.84 29.14 27.65
C HIS A 19 -9.75 28.41 28.43
N ALA A 20 -9.71 28.55 29.76
CA ALA A 20 -8.77 27.82 30.60
C ALA A 20 -9.04 26.30 30.57
N ALA A 21 -10.31 25.89 30.61
CA ALA A 21 -10.71 24.49 30.47
C ALA A 21 -10.28 23.92 29.11
N PHE A 22 -10.53 24.64 28.01
CA PHE A 22 -10.10 24.21 26.69
C PHE A 22 -8.58 24.14 26.56
N ALA A 23 -7.84 25.11 27.10
CA ALA A 23 -6.37 25.09 27.12
C ALA A 23 -5.83 23.88 27.90
N ALA A 24 -6.47 23.50 29.00
CA ALA A 24 -6.13 22.29 29.76
C ALA A 24 -6.40 21.03 28.93
N LEU A 25 -7.56 20.93 28.27
CA LEU A 25 -7.88 19.82 27.35
C LEU A 25 -6.88 19.71 26.19
N VAL A 26 -6.44 20.84 25.63
CA VAL A 26 -5.43 20.85 24.55
C VAL A 26 -4.06 20.42 25.08
N ALA A 27 -3.64 20.93 26.24
CA ALA A 27 -2.39 20.54 26.89
C ALA A 27 -2.34 19.04 27.19
N GLU A 28 -3.47 18.44 27.55
CA GLU A 28 -3.61 17.01 27.81
C GLU A 28 -3.70 16.17 26.53
N SER A 29 -4.24 16.73 25.44
CA SER A 29 -4.31 16.06 24.14
C SER A 29 -2.94 15.93 23.43
N LEU A 30 -2.02 16.86 23.67
CA LEU A 30 -0.67 16.88 23.08
C LEU A 30 0.17 15.63 23.38
N PRO A 31 0.25 15.13 24.65
CA PRO A 31 0.90 13.86 24.95
C PRO A 31 0.23 12.66 24.27
N ALA A 32 -1.10 12.60 24.21
CA ALA A 32 -1.82 11.51 23.54
C ALA A 32 -1.52 11.46 22.03
N VAL A 33 -1.43 12.63 21.40
CA VAL A 33 -1.07 12.80 19.99
C VAL A 33 0.37 12.34 19.75
N ARG A 34 1.33 12.75 20.59
CA ARG A 34 2.73 12.28 20.51
C ARG A 34 2.86 10.78 20.72
N ALA A 35 2.12 10.22 21.67
CA ALA A 35 2.08 8.78 21.92
C ALA A 35 1.53 8.02 20.69
N SER A 36 0.49 8.56 20.06
CA SER A 36 -0.05 8.03 18.80
C SER A 36 0.99 8.08 17.68
N ALA A 37 1.65 9.22 17.48
CA ALA A 37 2.70 9.35 16.46
C ALA A 37 3.88 8.38 16.70
N ALA A 38 4.28 8.19 17.97
CA ALA A 38 5.29 7.21 18.35
C ALA A 38 4.83 5.78 18.03
N ALA A 39 3.58 5.43 18.38
CA ALA A 39 3.01 4.13 18.07
C ALA A 39 2.97 3.85 16.55
N TRP A 40 2.59 4.86 15.76
CA TRP A 40 2.59 4.75 14.29
C TRP A 40 4.00 4.56 13.71
N ARG A 41 5.00 5.31 14.21
CA ARG A 41 6.40 5.14 13.79
C ARG A 41 6.90 3.73 14.11
N THR A 42 6.64 3.24 15.31
CA THR A 42 7.01 1.87 15.72
C THR A 42 6.31 0.84 14.84
N GLY A 43 5.01 1.01 14.60
CA GLY A 43 4.23 0.12 13.72
C GLY A 43 4.76 0.09 12.28
N LEU A 44 5.11 1.24 11.70
CA LEU A 44 5.70 1.29 10.36
C LEU A 44 7.09 0.69 10.29
N THR A 45 7.91 0.91 11.32
CA THR A 45 9.22 0.28 11.41
C THR A 45 9.06 -1.24 11.43
N ALA A 46 8.16 -1.75 12.27
CA ALA A 46 7.83 -3.18 12.32
C ALA A 46 7.29 -3.71 10.98
N LEU A 47 6.38 -2.98 10.32
CA LEU A 47 5.83 -3.36 9.02
C LEU A 47 6.94 -3.42 7.94
N VAL A 48 7.78 -2.40 7.85
CA VAL A 48 8.90 -2.35 6.89
C VAL A 48 9.88 -3.48 7.18
N THR A 49 10.21 -3.74 8.44
CA THR A 49 11.07 -4.87 8.83
C THR A 49 10.44 -6.20 8.41
N LEU A 50 9.15 -6.40 8.65
CA LEU A 50 8.44 -7.64 8.30
C LEU A 50 8.38 -7.85 6.78
N ILE A 51 8.06 -6.81 6.01
CA ILE A 51 8.04 -6.86 4.55
C ILE A 51 9.46 -7.12 4.01
N THR A 52 10.47 -6.45 4.56
CA THR A 52 11.88 -6.66 4.17
C THR A 52 12.28 -8.11 4.46
N ALA A 53 11.95 -8.65 5.63
CA ALA A 53 12.22 -10.03 5.97
C ALA A 53 11.50 -11.00 5.03
N ALA A 54 10.23 -10.75 4.71
CA ALA A 54 9.47 -11.56 3.76
C ALA A 54 10.07 -11.53 2.34
N ILE A 55 10.52 -10.36 1.88
CA ILE A 55 11.22 -10.22 0.58
C ILE A 55 12.56 -10.94 0.60
N VAL A 56 13.34 -10.84 1.67
CA VAL A 56 14.65 -11.51 1.77
C VAL A 56 14.49 -13.03 1.84
N LEU A 57 13.54 -13.53 2.63
CA LEU A 57 13.32 -14.97 2.82
C LEU A 57 12.63 -15.62 1.62
N GLN A 58 11.61 -14.97 1.07
CA GLN A 58 10.71 -15.56 0.09
C GLN A 58 10.83 -14.95 -1.29
N GLY A 59 11.35 -13.72 -1.41
CA GLY A 59 11.27 -12.93 -2.65
C GLY A 59 11.85 -13.66 -3.85
N ARG A 60 12.98 -14.38 -3.69
CA ARG A 60 13.59 -15.11 -4.82
C ARG A 60 12.81 -16.35 -5.24
N ARG A 61 12.12 -17.02 -4.31
CA ARG A 61 11.29 -18.21 -4.61
C ARG A 61 9.91 -17.82 -5.10
N ALA A 62 9.33 -16.79 -4.51
CA ALA A 62 8.01 -16.28 -4.85
C ALA A 62 7.97 -15.58 -6.22
N THR A 63 9.11 -15.07 -6.73
CA THR A 63 9.19 -14.40 -8.04
C THR A 63 9.75 -15.26 -9.17
N ALA A 64 10.49 -16.32 -8.86
CA ALA A 64 11.14 -17.16 -9.87
C ALA A 64 10.13 -17.90 -10.77
N ASP A 65 8.95 -18.21 -10.26
CA ASP A 65 7.90 -18.93 -10.99
C ASP A 65 6.76 -18.00 -11.45
N LEU A 66 6.91 -16.67 -11.35
CA LEU A 66 5.87 -15.73 -11.76
C LEU A 66 6.07 -15.27 -13.20
N THR A 67 4.95 -15.15 -13.93
CA THR A 67 4.95 -14.44 -15.21
C THR A 67 5.26 -12.95 -14.98
N PRO A 68 5.90 -12.26 -15.94
CA PRO A 68 6.27 -10.84 -15.78
C PRO A 68 5.08 -9.93 -15.50
N SER A 69 3.91 -10.22 -16.09
CA SER A 69 2.67 -9.47 -15.86
C SER A 69 2.17 -9.61 -14.42
N TRP A 70 2.23 -10.82 -13.85
CA TRP A 70 1.83 -11.07 -12.47
C TRP A 70 2.79 -10.46 -11.47
N LEU A 71 4.09 -10.53 -11.76
CA LEU A 71 5.12 -9.88 -10.96
C LEU A 71 4.90 -8.37 -10.89
N LEU A 72 4.54 -7.74 -12.02
CA LEU A 72 4.22 -6.32 -12.06
C LEU A 72 2.94 -6.00 -11.26
N ALA A 73 1.89 -6.83 -11.40
CA ALA A 73 0.65 -6.67 -10.64
C ALA A 73 0.88 -6.76 -9.12
N VAL A 74 1.60 -7.78 -8.65
CA VAL A 74 1.95 -7.97 -7.23
C VAL A 74 2.80 -6.79 -6.74
N THR A 75 3.76 -6.33 -7.53
CA THR A 75 4.62 -5.19 -7.17
C THR A 75 3.81 -3.91 -7.04
N VAL A 76 2.87 -3.65 -7.96
CA VAL A 76 1.99 -2.47 -7.91
C VAL A 76 1.03 -2.54 -6.73
N LEU A 77 0.46 -3.72 -6.43
CA LEU A 77 -0.44 -3.92 -5.28
C LEU A 77 0.29 -3.70 -3.96
N ILE A 78 1.41 -4.38 -3.75
CA ILE A 78 2.18 -4.30 -2.51
C ILE A 78 2.84 -2.92 -2.36
N GLY A 79 3.51 -2.45 -3.41
CA GLY A 79 4.16 -1.14 -3.45
C GLY A 79 3.15 0.00 -3.33
N GLY A 80 2.00 -0.10 -3.98
CA GLY A 80 0.90 0.86 -3.87
C GLY A 80 0.28 0.89 -2.47
N GLY A 81 0.10 -0.28 -1.84
CA GLY A 81 -0.35 -0.39 -0.44
C GLY A 81 0.63 0.28 0.53
N LEU A 82 1.93 0.02 0.38
CA LEU A 82 3.00 0.68 1.14
C LEU A 82 3.01 2.20 0.94
N ALA A 83 2.91 2.67 -0.30
CA ALA A 83 2.85 4.10 -0.61
C ALA A 83 1.61 4.77 0.01
N CYS A 84 0.46 4.09 0.00
CA CYS A 84 -0.76 4.58 0.66
C CYS A 84 -0.59 4.67 2.18
N CYS A 85 0.03 3.67 2.82
CA CYS A 85 0.38 3.74 4.25
C CYS A 85 1.30 4.92 4.56
N ALA A 86 2.37 5.11 3.77
CA ALA A 86 3.30 6.22 3.94
C ALA A 86 2.60 7.58 3.74
N ALA A 87 1.75 7.71 2.72
CA ALA A 87 0.98 8.93 2.46
C ALA A 87 -0.06 9.21 3.55
N GLY A 88 -0.74 8.19 4.06
CA GLY A 88 -1.66 8.29 5.19
C GLY A 88 -0.95 8.79 6.45
N LEU A 89 0.20 8.20 6.78
CA LEU A 89 1.04 8.66 7.88
C LEU A 89 1.51 10.10 7.65
N TRP A 90 2.01 10.42 6.47
CA TRP A 90 2.49 11.75 6.13
C TRP A 90 1.39 12.81 6.31
N ARG A 91 0.14 12.49 5.95
CA ARG A 91 -1.00 13.39 6.15
C ARG A 91 -1.31 13.61 7.63
N VAL A 92 -1.18 12.59 8.47
CA VAL A 92 -1.34 12.71 9.93
C VAL A 92 -0.22 13.56 10.51
N LEU A 93 1.04 13.28 10.15
CA LEU A 93 2.20 14.05 10.60
C LEU A 93 2.19 15.50 10.10
N ALA A 94 1.76 15.74 8.86
CA ALA A 94 1.64 17.08 8.29
C ALA A 94 0.51 17.87 8.94
N ALA A 95 -0.58 17.21 9.37
CA ALA A 95 -1.63 17.86 10.16
C ALA A 95 -1.09 18.32 11.53
N GLU A 96 -0.19 17.54 12.15
CA GLU A 96 0.48 17.94 13.40
C GLU A 96 1.59 18.98 13.21
N ALA A 97 2.36 18.91 12.13
CA ALA A 97 3.46 19.83 11.87
C ALA A 97 2.95 21.20 11.35
N GLY A 98 1.86 21.20 10.57
CA GLY A 98 1.24 22.41 10.02
C GLY A 98 0.57 23.30 11.06
N SER A 99 0.34 22.82 12.29
CA SER A 99 -0.08 23.68 13.40
C SER A 99 1.07 24.46 14.04
N ARG A 100 2.34 24.14 13.73
CA ARG A 100 3.52 24.80 14.32
C ARG A 100 4.11 25.94 13.48
N THR A 101 3.85 25.99 12.17
CA THR A 101 4.55 26.94 11.28
C THR A 101 3.81 28.24 11.04
N THR A 102 2.54 28.34 11.41
CA THR A 102 1.85 29.63 11.35
C THR A 102 1.81 30.21 12.75
N THR A 103 2.76 31.09 13.04
CA THR A 103 2.65 32.06 14.14
C THR A 103 1.47 33.00 13.81
N LEU A 104 0.23 32.50 13.96
CA LEU A 104 -0.95 33.35 13.87
C LEU A 104 -0.94 34.27 15.09
N THR A 105 -0.62 35.53 14.85
CA THR A 105 -0.85 36.59 15.81
C THR A 105 -2.35 36.72 16.06
N LEU A 106 -2.72 36.96 17.34
CA LEU A 106 -4.10 37.08 17.81
C LEU A 106 -4.94 38.10 16.99
N ALA A 107 -4.27 39.11 16.43
CA ALA A 107 -4.84 40.13 15.55
C ALA A 107 -5.30 39.57 14.19
N ASP A 108 -4.56 38.61 13.61
CA ASP A 108 -4.86 38.03 12.29
C ASP A 108 -6.05 37.04 12.37
N ILE A 109 -6.22 36.39 13.53
CA ILE A 109 -7.37 35.53 13.84
C ILE A 109 -8.66 36.36 13.99
N HIS A 110 -8.57 37.50 14.70
CA HIS A 110 -9.71 38.41 14.82
C HIS A 110 -10.11 39.04 13.49
N ALA A 111 -9.13 39.41 12.65
CA ALA A 111 -9.39 40.03 11.35
C ALA A 111 -10.05 39.09 10.33
N ARG A 112 -9.70 37.80 10.30
CA ARG A 112 -10.22 36.84 9.30
C ARG A 112 -11.42 36.02 9.74
N HIS A 113 -11.56 35.76 11.04
CA HIS A 113 -12.58 34.85 11.56
C HIS A 113 -13.50 35.46 12.61
N GLY A 114 -13.31 36.73 12.96
CA GLY A 114 -14.18 37.49 13.87
C GLY A 114 -14.05 37.10 15.35
N SER A 115 -13.70 35.84 15.66
CA SER A 115 -13.36 35.39 17.00
C SER A 115 -12.47 34.14 16.98
N VAL A 116 -11.71 33.94 18.06
CA VAL A 116 -10.88 32.75 18.27
C VAL A 116 -11.73 31.46 18.34
N ALA A 117 -13.00 31.57 18.79
CA ALA A 117 -13.94 30.46 18.87
C ALA A 117 -14.36 29.93 17.49
N ALA A 118 -14.60 30.83 16.51
CA ALA A 118 -14.92 30.44 15.14
C ALA A 118 -13.73 29.73 14.45
N TYR A 119 -12.50 30.17 14.76
CA TYR A 119 -11.28 29.54 14.26
C TYR A 119 -11.07 28.14 14.85
N GLN A 120 -11.30 27.95 16.15
CA GLN A 120 -11.19 26.64 16.81
C GLN A 120 -12.24 25.62 16.31
N ALA A 121 -13.48 26.06 16.09
CA ALA A 121 -14.52 25.21 15.50
C ALA A 121 -14.15 24.78 14.06
N ALA A 122 -13.61 25.69 13.26
CA ALA A 122 -13.12 25.37 11.91
C ALA A 122 -11.95 24.37 11.95
N LEU A 123 -11.05 24.50 12.92
CA LEU A 123 -9.95 23.55 13.17
C LEU A 123 -10.46 22.15 13.54
N ALA A 124 -11.44 22.06 14.44
CA ALA A 124 -12.03 20.78 14.85
C ALA A 124 -12.70 20.04 13.68
N VAL A 125 -13.45 20.76 12.84
CA VAL A 125 -14.08 20.19 11.63
C VAL A 125 -13.02 19.71 10.63
N LYS A 126 -11.92 20.49 10.47
CA LYS A 126 -10.82 20.15 9.55
C LYS A 126 -10.06 18.90 10.04
N ALA A 127 -9.78 18.82 11.34
CA ALA A 127 -9.17 17.65 11.98
C ALA A 127 -10.02 16.39 11.82
N GLY A 128 -11.34 16.48 12.03
CA GLY A 128 -12.26 15.35 11.85
C GLY A 128 -12.35 14.86 10.39
N LYS A 129 -12.23 15.78 9.41
CA LYS A 129 -12.19 15.42 7.98
C LYS A 129 -10.88 14.73 7.61
N GLN A 130 -9.75 15.21 8.13
CA GLN A 130 -8.44 14.58 7.97
C GLN A 130 -8.39 13.18 8.59
N LEU A 131 -8.97 12.98 9.78
CA LEU A 131 -9.01 11.68 10.45
C LEU A 131 -9.81 10.64 9.65
N ARG A 132 -10.94 11.05 9.05
CA ARG A 132 -11.73 10.18 8.16
C ARG A 132 -10.97 9.82 6.88
N GLN A 133 -10.28 10.79 6.28
CA GLN A 133 -9.44 10.53 5.10
C GLN A 133 -8.25 9.62 5.42
N ALA A 134 -7.62 9.80 6.59
CA ALA A 134 -6.54 8.93 7.05
C ALA A 134 -7.04 7.49 7.26
N ARG A 135 -8.20 7.31 7.90
CA ARG A 135 -8.83 5.98 8.04
C ARG A 135 -9.15 5.33 6.70
N ALA A 136 -9.69 6.10 5.76
CA ALA A 136 -9.98 5.58 4.42
C ALA A 136 -8.70 5.16 3.68
N LEU A 137 -7.63 5.94 3.77
CA LEU A 137 -6.32 5.60 3.20
C LEU A 137 -5.73 4.32 3.81
N VAL A 138 -5.81 4.16 5.13
CA VAL A 138 -5.35 2.94 5.81
C VAL A 138 -6.17 1.72 5.39
N ALA A 139 -7.49 1.86 5.29
CA ALA A 139 -8.34 0.77 4.80
C ALA A 139 -8.00 0.37 3.36
N VAL A 140 -7.80 1.35 2.47
CA VAL A 140 -7.37 1.11 1.08
C VAL A 140 -6.00 0.42 1.05
N ALA A 141 -5.05 0.87 1.86
CA ALA A 141 -3.73 0.26 1.94
C ALA A 141 -3.79 -1.21 2.41
N LEU A 142 -4.59 -1.50 3.44
CA LEU A 142 -4.83 -2.86 3.91
C LEU A 142 -5.46 -3.75 2.83
N CYS A 143 -6.47 -3.24 2.13
CA CYS A 143 -7.09 -3.96 1.01
C CYS A 143 -6.08 -4.26 -0.11
N LEU A 144 -5.22 -3.29 -0.47
CA LEU A 144 -4.18 -3.46 -1.48
C LEU A 144 -3.14 -4.52 -1.07
N LEU A 145 -2.68 -4.48 0.18
CA LEU A 145 -1.72 -5.46 0.72
C LEU A 145 -2.32 -6.87 0.78
N PHE A 146 -3.57 -6.98 1.23
CA PHE A 146 -4.29 -8.25 1.27
C PHE A 146 -4.50 -8.81 -0.14
N ALA A 147 -4.98 -7.98 -1.08
CA ALA A 147 -5.14 -8.37 -2.47
C ALA A 147 -3.81 -8.80 -3.12
N GLY A 148 -2.71 -8.11 -2.83
CA GLY A 148 -1.36 -8.51 -3.28
C GLY A 148 -0.95 -9.89 -2.76
N THR A 149 -1.28 -10.20 -1.50
CA THR A 149 -0.97 -11.49 -0.88
C THR A 149 -1.83 -12.62 -1.46
N VAL A 150 -3.13 -12.38 -1.66
CA VAL A 150 -4.02 -13.34 -2.33
C VAL A 150 -3.58 -13.56 -3.78
N ALA A 151 -3.19 -12.50 -4.48
CA ALA A 151 -2.67 -12.59 -5.84
C ALA A 151 -1.41 -13.46 -5.90
N THR A 152 -0.47 -13.35 -4.94
CA THR A 152 0.70 -14.24 -4.92
C THR A 152 0.35 -15.71 -4.77
N TRP A 153 -0.74 -16.06 -4.07
CA TRP A 153 -1.17 -17.45 -3.91
C TRP A 153 -1.93 -17.98 -5.14
N TRP A 154 -2.57 -17.09 -5.89
CA TRP A 154 -3.37 -17.43 -7.07
C TRP A 154 -2.60 -17.30 -8.38
N ALA A 155 -1.30 -17.03 -8.30
CA ALA A 155 -0.46 -16.86 -9.48
C ALA A 155 -0.35 -18.15 -10.28
N PRO A 156 -0.67 -18.14 -11.60
CA PRO A 156 -0.34 -19.26 -12.44
C PRO A 156 1.18 -19.40 -12.55
N PRO A 157 1.73 -20.62 -12.43
CA PRO A 157 3.17 -20.82 -12.59
C PRO A 157 3.61 -20.45 -14.01
N ALA A 158 4.77 -19.85 -14.14
CA ALA A 158 5.38 -19.54 -15.42
C ALA A 158 5.68 -20.84 -16.20
N PRO A 159 5.37 -20.90 -17.50
CA PRO A 159 5.66 -22.07 -18.31
C PRO A 159 7.18 -22.24 -18.41
N ARG A 160 7.68 -23.40 -17.96
CA ARG A 160 9.09 -23.79 -18.12
C ARG A 160 9.24 -24.45 -19.49
N LEU A 161 9.75 -23.70 -20.45
CA LEU A 161 10.02 -24.19 -21.79
C LEU A 161 11.37 -24.91 -21.81
N LEU A 162 11.37 -26.13 -22.35
CA LEU A 162 12.57 -26.90 -22.60
C LEU A 162 12.84 -26.95 -24.10
N LYS A 163 14.08 -26.67 -24.49
CA LYS A 163 14.61 -26.91 -25.82
C LYS A 163 15.48 -28.16 -25.76
N VAL A 164 15.04 -29.22 -26.44
CA VAL A 164 15.72 -30.52 -26.48
C VAL A 164 16.19 -30.79 -27.91
N THR A 165 17.51 -30.92 -28.05
CA THR A 165 18.16 -31.32 -29.29
C THR A 165 18.32 -32.84 -29.27
N HIS A 166 17.80 -33.52 -30.28
CA HIS A 166 17.91 -34.97 -30.42
C HIS A 166 18.15 -35.33 -31.89
N GLY A 167 19.17 -36.15 -32.12
CA GLY A 167 19.73 -36.35 -33.47
C GLY A 167 20.05 -35.03 -34.16
N ASN A 168 19.39 -34.78 -35.30
CA ASN A 168 19.52 -33.56 -36.11
C ASN A 168 18.35 -32.58 -35.96
N THR A 169 17.44 -32.82 -35.01
CA THR A 169 16.23 -32.00 -34.82
C THR A 169 16.20 -31.36 -33.44
N THR A 170 15.43 -30.29 -33.31
CA THR A 170 15.28 -29.58 -32.04
C THR A 170 13.82 -29.36 -31.76
N THR A 171 13.33 -29.94 -30.66
CA THR A 171 11.96 -29.77 -30.19
C THR A 171 11.98 -28.79 -29.03
N CYS A 172 11.08 -27.81 -29.07
CA CYS A 172 10.94 -26.83 -28.02
C CYS A 172 9.49 -26.78 -27.55
N GLY A 173 9.27 -26.84 -26.24
CA GLY A 173 7.92 -26.80 -25.68
C GLY A 173 7.92 -26.93 -24.15
N PRO A 174 6.75 -26.83 -23.51
CA PRO A 174 6.63 -27.02 -22.07
C PRO A 174 6.93 -28.48 -21.70
N LEU A 175 7.75 -28.67 -20.67
CA LEU A 175 8.05 -29.98 -20.11
C LEU A 175 6.83 -30.52 -19.36
N GLN A 176 6.36 -31.72 -19.73
CA GLN A 176 5.25 -32.36 -19.02
C GLN A 176 5.76 -33.40 -18.01
N SER A 177 6.68 -34.26 -18.44
CA SER A 177 7.32 -35.25 -17.57
C SER A 177 8.71 -35.66 -18.11
N ALA A 178 9.56 -36.16 -17.22
CA ALA A 178 10.91 -36.64 -17.54
C ALA A 178 11.21 -37.86 -16.66
N ASP A 179 10.56 -38.97 -17.00
CA ASP A 179 10.54 -40.20 -16.22
C ASP A 179 10.69 -41.43 -17.12
N GLY A 180 11.16 -42.54 -16.55
CA GLY A 180 11.28 -43.81 -17.27
C GLY A 180 12.24 -43.81 -18.47
N GLY A 181 13.26 -42.93 -18.47
CA GLY A 181 14.20 -42.83 -19.59
C GLY A 181 13.70 -42.00 -20.77
N ARG A 182 12.58 -41.29 -20.64
CA ARG A 182 12.01 -40.45 -21.70
C ARG A 182 11.72 -39.05 -21.21
N VAL A 183 11.76 -38.10 -22.13
CA VAL A 183 11.35 -36.70 -21.94
C VAL A 183 10.10 -36.46 -22.76
N ARG A 184 9.02 -36.04 -22.09
CA ARG A 184 7.74 -35.74 -22.74
C ARG A 184 7.53 -34.24 -22.83
N ILE A 185 7.47 -33.73 -24.06
CA ILE A 185 7.34 -32.30 -24.36
C ILE A 185 6.09 -32.09 -25.22
N THR A 186 5.29 -31.08 -24.90
CA THR A 186 4.14 -30.71 -25.75
C THR A 186 4.61 -29.90 -26.95
N LEU A 187 4.22 -30.27 -28.17
CA LEU A 187 4.58 -29.49 -29.36
C LEU A 187 3.79 -28.17 -29.44
N PRO A 188 4.42 -27.05 -29.84
CA PRO A 188 3.76 -25.76 -29.93
C PRO A 188 2.60 -25.81 -30.93
N GLY A 189 1.42 -25.35 -30.49
CA GLY A 189 0.21 -25.31 -31.31
C GLY A 189 -0.58 -26.63 -31.38
N THR A 190 -0.14 -27.69 -30.70
CA THR A 190 -0.87 -28.96 -30.63
C THR A 190 -0.94 -29.50 -29.21
N ASN A 191 -1.97 -30.28 -28.87
CA ASN A 191 -2.01 -31.05 -27.61
C ASN A 191 -1.30 -32.41 -27.73
N VAL A 192 -0.40 -32.54 -28.72
CA VAL A 192 0.33 -33.77 -29.01
C VAL A 192 1.64 -33.75 -28.24
N PHE A 193 1.94 -34.87 -27.59
CA PHE A 193 3.17 -35.06 -26.85
C PHE A 193 4.23 -35.71 -27.75
N SER A 194 5.45 -35.18 -27.71
CA SER A 194 6.63 -35.84 -28.25
C SER A 194 7.32 -36.57 -27.10
N ASP A 195 7.35 -37.90 -27.16
CA ASP A 195 8.21 -38.71 -26.30
C ASP A 195 9.59 -38.81 -26.97
N ILE A 196 10.61 -38.26 -26.31
CA ILE A 196 12.01 -38.31 -26.77
C ILE A 196 12.79 -39.18 -25.80
N GLU A 197 13.48 -40.20 -26.29
CA GLU A 197 14.29 -41.08 -25.44
C GLU A 197 15.58 -40.38 -25.01
N PHE A 198 15.98 -40.51 -23.74
CA PHE A 198 17.16 -39.81 -23.22
C PHE A 198 18.46 -40.18 -23.95
N THR A 199 18.53 -41.39 -24.53
CA THR A 199 19.69 -41.84 -25.32
C THR A 199 19.88 -41.02 -26.60
N ASP A 200 18.80 -40.45 -27.14
CA ASP A 200 18.85 -39.69 -28.39
C ASP A 200 19.09 -38.20 -28.15
N VAL A 201 19.05 -37.76 -26.88
CA VAL A 201 19.22 -36.37 -26.49
C VAL A 201 20.70 -35.99 -26.50
N THR A 202 21.05 -35.08 -27.40
CA THR A 202 22.41 -34.54 -27.53
C THR A 202 22.58 -33.20 -26.82
N GLY A 203 21.48 -32.52 -26.47
CA GLY A 203 21.53 -31.27 -25.71
C GLY A 203 20.18 -30.88 -25.10
N ILE A 204 20.23 -30.30 -23.89
CA ILE A 204 19.06 -29.79 -23.18
C ILE A 204 19.35 -28.37 -22.71
N ALA A 205 18.45 -27.44 -22.99
CA ALA A 205 18.49 -26.09 -22.47
C ALA A 205 17.11 -25.65 -21.96
N VAL A 206 17.09 -25.00 -20.80
CA VAL A 206 15.91 -24.26 -20.34
C VAL A 206 15.90 -22.92 -21.05
N VAL A 207 14.84 -22.62 -21.78
CA VAL A 207 14.71 -21.40 -22.58
C VAL A 207 13.50 -20.59 -22.13
N THR A 208 13.53 -19.28 -22.35
CA THR A 208 12.40 -18.38 -22.06
C THR A 208 11.44 -18.24 -23.23
N SER A 209 11.87 -18.67 -24.42
CA SER A 209 11.06 -18.71 -25.65
C SER A 209 11.50 -19.85 -26.56
N CYS A 210 10.51 -20.42 -27.23
CA CYS A 210 10.62 -21.20 -28.45
C CYS A 210 10.24 -20.25 -29.61
#